data_AF-A0A3E4M125-F1
#
_entry.id   AF-A0A3E4M125-F1
#
_cell.length_a   1.000
_cell.length_b   1.000
_cell.length_c   1.000
_cell.angle_alpha   90.00
_cell.angle_beta   90.00
_cell.angle_gamma   90.00
#
_symmetry.space_group_name_H-M   'P 1'
#
loop_
_entity.id
_entity.type
_entity.pdbx_description
1 polymer ?
#
loop_
_entity_poly.entity_id
_entity_poly.type
_entity_poly.pdbx_seq_one_letter_code
_entity_poly.pdbx_strand_id
1 'polypeptide(L)'
;MDTKKIGAFLKQCRKEKNLTQEQLAEKFGVSARTVSRWETGSNMPDLSILVELADYYDIEIKELLDGERSSTMNKEMKETLNKVADYEDWVKQKALKAGNLAFASMFLISVGAIIIQLLLAVNLRLVLGETLIALVGGIVYAFIMVHNGIWDKGLSAREALWRDFLTSVICAGIFSVFYGICLRRMGATEKQTIYFALLFLGGITIVAFIVLRVLSYFNRNRRRISVNGEQRDIPTTKTGSTKIYNAKDIVEAGRIIELLKEQGIAAFSQEASASVAMHGAPGFGMYGVDVLVEGDEAKKAIQIIEAADDSQSKEKF
;
A
#
# COMPACT_ATOMS: atom_id res chain seq x y z
N MET A 1 36.50 -17.74 -24.18
CA MET A 1 36.37 -18.18 -22.77
C MET A 1 37.59 -17.75 -22.01
N ASP A 2 37.41 -16.89 -21.01
CA ASP A 2 38.48 -16.48 -20.11
C ASP A 2 38.42 -17.34 -18.84
N THR A 3 39.35 -18.28 -18.70
CA THR A 3 39.37 -19.22 -17.58
C THR A 3 39.63 -18.53 -16.24
N LYS A 4 40.30 -17.38 -16.23
CA LYS A 4 40.50 -16.59 -15.00
C LYS A 4 39.20 -15.91 -14.59
N LYS A 5 38.43 -15.38 -15.54
CA LYS A 5 37.11 -14.77 -15.27
C LYS A 5 36.15 -15.82 -14.69
N ILE A 6 36.08 -16.99 -15.29
CA ILE A 6 35.27 -18.13 -14.82
C ILE A 6 35.70 -18.58 -13.42
N GLY A 7 37.01 -18.72 -13.17
CA GLY A 7 37.53 -19.08 -11.85
C GLY A 7 37.22 -18.05 -10.77
N ALA A 8 37.35 -16.75 -11.09
CA ALA A 8 36.99 -15.67 -10.18
C ALA A 8 35.48 -15.68 -9.84
N PHE A 9 34.64 -15.98 -10.84
CA PHE A 9 33.20 -16.11 -10.66
C PHE A 9 32.84 -17.32 -9.79
N LEU A 10 33.44 -18.50 -10.01
CA LEU A 10 33.28 -19.67 -9.14
C LEU A 10 33.66 -19.36 -7.68
N LYS A 11 34.76 -18.63 -7.48
CA LYS A 11 35.19 -18.18 -6.15
C LYS A 11 34.18 -17.25 -5.50
N GLN A 12 33.56 -16.36 -6.29
CA GLN A 12 32.49 -15.49 -5.83
C GLN A 12 31.27 -16.32 -5.39
N CYS A 13 30.76 -17.22 -6.25
CA CYS A 13 29.62 -18.09 -5.93
C CYS A 13 29.85 -18.93 -4.67
N ARG A 14 31.07 -19.47 -4.47
CA ARG A 14 31.41 -20.18 -3.23
C ARG A 14 31.31 -19.28 -2.00
N LYS A 15 31.83 -18.06 -2.09
CA LYS A 15 31.80 -17.08 -0.99
C LYS A 15 30.39 -16.59 -0.69
N GLU A 16 29.53 -16.41 -1.70
CA GLU A 16 28.11 -16.06 -1.51
C GLU A 16 27.38 -17.11 -0.65
N LYS A 17 27.78 -18.39 -0.77
CA LYS A 17 27.28 -19.47 0.08
C LYS A 17 28.04 -19.67 1.40
N ASN A 18 28.99 -18.79 1.73
CA ASN A 18 29.84 -18.86 2.94
C ASN A 18 30.60 -20.18 3.11
N LEU A 19 31.05 -20.80 2.01
CA LEU A 19 31.77 -22.08 2.04
C LEU A 19 33.28 -21.88 1.98
N THR A 20 34.06 -22.76 2.63
CA THR A 20 35.51 -22.88 2.39
C THR A 20 35.79 -23.72 1.14
N GLN A 21 37.04 -23.69 0.64
CA GLN A 21 37.42 -24.52 -0.51
C GLN A 21 37.34 -26.02 -0.18
N GLU A 22 37.61 -26.39 1.08
CA GLU A 22 37.50 -27.74 1.60
C GLU A 22 36.05 -28.21 1.61
N GLN A 23 35.13 -27.38 2.09
CA GLN A 23 33.69 -27.71 2.12
C GLN A 23 33.11 -27.85 0.71
N LEU A 24 33.55 -27.00 -0.22
CA LEU A 24 33.14 -27.15 -1.62
C LEU A 24 33.73 -28.43 -2.21
N ALA A 25 35.00 -28.72 -1.93
CA ALA A 25 35.67 -29.90 -2.44
C ALA A 25 35.00 -31.21 -1.97
N GLU A 26 34.62 -31.28 -0.69
CA GLU A 26 33.87 -32.41 -0.12
C GLU A 26 32.54 -32.63 -0.85
N LYS A 27 31.83 -31.55 -1.21
CA LYS A 27 30.53 -31.62 -1.87
C LYS A 27 30.58 -32.17 -3.30
N PHE A 28 31.68 -31.93 -4.01
CA PHE A 28 31.89 -32.37 -5.38
C PHE A 28 32.84 -33.57 -5.48
N GLY A 29 33.21 -34.19 -4.35
CA GLY A 29 34.08 -35.37 -4.33
C GLY A 29 35.50 -35.12 -4.87
N VAL A 30 36.02 -33.89 -4.76
CA VAL A 30 37.35 -33.51 -5.25
C VAL A 30 38.26 -33.05 -4.11
N SER A 31 39.52 -32.74 -4.41
CA SER A 31 40.44 -32.16 -3.42
C SER A 31 40.28 -30.63 -3.32
N ALA A 32 40.53 -30.04 -2.15
CA ALA A 32 40.56 -28.58 -1.98
C ALA A 32 41.56 -27.90 -2.94
N ARG A 33 42.67 -28.59 -3.26
CA ARG A 33 43.64 -28.13 -4.25
C ARG A 33 43.05 -28.05 -5.66
N THR A 34 42.14 -28.97 -6.01
CA THR A 34 41.41 -28.96 -7.29
C THR A 34 40.50 -27.73 -7.36
N VAL A 35 39.71 -27.49 -6.31
CA VAL A 35 38.86 -26.29 -6.20
C VAL A 35 39.68 -25.01 -6.30
N SER A 36 40.81 -24.92 -5.60
CA SER A 36 41.69 -23.76 -5.70
C SER A 36 42.20 -23.53 -7.13
N ARG A 37 42.50 -24.60 -7.89
CA ARG A 37 42.96 -24.47 -9.28
C ARG A 37 41.85 -24.01 -10.22
N TRP A 38 40.61 -24.42 -9.96
CA TRP A 38 39.43 -23.89 -10.66
C TRP A 38 39.28 -22.40 -10.40
N GLU A 39 39.34 -21.99 -9.14
CA GLU A 39 39.18 -20.60 -8.74
C GLU A 39 40.28 -19.66 -9.23
N THR A 40 41.50 -20.17 -9.42
CA THR A 40 42.62 -19.39 -10.00
C THR A 40 42.66 -19.43 -11.52
N GLY A 41 41.73 -20.15 -12.17
CA GLY A 41 41.72 -20.35 -13.62
C GLY A 41 42.90 -21.17 -14.15
N SER A 42 43.60 -21.89 -13.27
CA SER A 42 44.76 -22.72 -13.61
C SER A 42 44.37 -24.07 -14.18
N ASN A 43 43.16 -24.54 -13.87
CA ASN A 43 42.51 -25.69 -14.51
C ASN A 43 41.00 -25.44 -14.58
N MET A 44 40.29 -26.16 -15.44
CA MET A 44 38.82 -26.08 -15.53
C MET A 44 38.19 -27.35 -14.93
N PRO A 45 37.00 -27.27 -14.31
CA PRO A 45 36.19 -28.45 -14.06
C PRO A 45 35.80 -29.11 -15.39
N ASP A 46 35.56 -30.42 -15.36
CA ASP A 46 35.01 -31.11 -16.53
C ASP A 46 33.53 -30.73 -16.75
N LEU A 47 32.96 -31.13 -17.90
CA LEU A 47 31.60 -30.77 -18.26
C LEU A 47 30.57 -31.27 -17.22
N SER A 48 30.77 -32.48 -16.68
CA SER A 48 29.91 -33.03 -15.63
C SER A 48 29.89 -32.14 -14.39
N ILE A 49 31.07 -31.77 -13.88
CA ILE A 49 31.19 -30.92 -12.70
C ILE A 49 30.69 -29.50 -13.00
N LEU A 50 30.87 -28.98 -14.22
CA LEU A 50 30.31 -27.67 -14.61
C LEU A 50 28.78 -27.67 -14.57
N VAL A 51 28.12 -28.75 -15.00
CA VAL A 51 26.66 -28.90 -14.90
C VAL A 51 26.24 -28.96 -13.43
N GLU A 52 26.92 -29.79 -12.62
CA GLU A 52 26.62 -29.89 -11.19
C GLU A 52 26.85 -28.56 -10.44
N LEU A 53 27.88 -27.79 -10.83
CA LEU A 53 28.14 -26.46 -10.27
C LEU A 53 27.05 -25.47 -10.67
N ALA A 54 26.60 -25.50 -11.93
CA ALA A 54 25.52 -24.65 -12.42
C ALA A 54 24.22 -24.90 -11.65
N ASP A 55 23.82 -26.18 -11.53
CA ASP A 55 22.65 -26.60 -10.74
C ASP A 55 22.82 -26.25 -9.25
N TYR A 56 24.02 -26.45 -8.70
CA TYR A 56 24.27 -26.17 -7.29
C TYR A 56 24.17 -24.69 -6.96
N TYR A 57 24.60 -23.80 -7.85
CA TYR A 57 24.57 -22.36 -7.64
C TYR A 57 23.32 -21.68 -8.19
N ASP A 58 22.39 -22.45 -8.79
CA ASP A 58 21.17 -21.94 -9.43
C ASP A 58 21.48 -20.86 -10.48
N ILE A 59 22.40 -21.19 -11.38
CA ILE A 59 22.86 -20.34 -12.49
C ILE A 59 22.87 -21.14 -13.79
N GLU A 60 22.70 -20.47 -14.93
CA GLU A 60 22.82 -21.13 -16.22
C GLU A 60 24.28 -21.49 -16.51
N ILE A 61 24.50 -22.60 -17.21
CA ILE A 61 25.84 -22.99 -17.70
C ILE A 61 26.49 -21.87 -18.51
N LYS A 62 25.67 -21.11 -19.26
CA LYS A 62 26.13 -19.95 -20.02
C LYS A 62 26.71 -18.86 -19.11
N GLU A 63 26.04 -18.51 -18.02
CA GLU A 63 26.52 -17.54 -17.03
C GLU A 63 27.83 -17.98 -16.37
N LEU A 64 27.93 -19.27 -16.07
CA LEU A 64 29.14 -19.87 -15.52
C LEU A 64 30.33 -19.74 -16.49
N LEU A 65 30.10 -19.97 -17.79
CA LEU A 65 31.10 -19.89 -18.84
C LEU A 65 31.44 -18.45 -19.27
N ASP A 66 30.49 -17.52 -19.12
CA ASP A 66 30.70 -16.09 -19.34
C ASP A 66 31.38 -15.42 -18.13
N GLY A 67 31.43 -16.12 -17.00
CA GLY A 67 32.09 -15.69 -15.75
C GLY A 67 31.38 -14.52 -15.09
N GLU A 68 30.08 -14.37 -15.32
CA GLU A 68 29.23 -13.34 -14.74
C GLU A 68 27.76 -13.78 -14.79
N ARG A 69 26.96 -13.39 -13.78
CA ARG A 69 25.51 -13.58 -13.85
C ARG A 69 24.95 -12.70 -14.98
N SER A 70 24.10 -13.29 -15.78
CA SER A 70 23.30 -12.62 -16.80
C SER A 70 22.28 -11.72 -16.12
N SER A 71 22.61 -10.42 -16.04
CA SER A 71 21.71 -9.41 -15.44
C SER A 71 20.39 -9.21 -16.20
N THR A 72 20.25 -9.76 -17.40
CA THR A 72 19.09 -9.54 -18.27
C THR A 72 17.84 -10.29 -17.82
N MET A 73 17.98 -11.50 -17.27
CA MET A 73 16.82 -12.33 -16.92
C MET A 73 16.04 -11.80 -15.69
N ASN A 74 16.75 -11.20 -14.72
CA ASN A 74 16.13 -10.59 -13.54
C ASN A 74 15.51 -9.22 -13.82
N LYS A 75 16.02 -8.47 -14.81
CA LYS A 75 15.54 -7.11 -15.08
C LYS A 75 14.23 -7.12 -15.87
N GLU A 76 14.12 -7.95 -16.89
CA GLU A 76 12.91 -8.06 -17.73
C GLU A 76 11.73 -8.68 -16.98
N MET A 77 11.97 -9.71 -16.16
CA MET A 77 10.96 -10.28 -15.28
C MET A 77 10.45 -9.25 -14.26
N LYS A 78 11.37 -8.53 -13.61
CA LYS A 78 11.01 -7.48 -12.64
C LYS A 78 10.25 -6.32 -13.28
N GLU A 79 10.65 -5.90 -14.48
CA GLU A 79 9.93 -4.87 -15.23
C GLU A 79 8.52 -5.35 -15.63
N THR A 80 8.38 -6.62 -15.99
CA THR A 80 7.09 -7.22 -16.34
C THR A 80 6.17 -7.33 -15.12
N LEU A 81 6.69 -7.79 -13.99
CA LEU A 81 5.97 -7.86 -12.71
C LEU A 81 5.52 -6.47 -12.24
N ASN A 82 6.38 -5.46 -12.34
CA ASN A 82 6.01 -4.08 -12.01
C ASN A 82 4.89 -3.56 -12.91
N LYS A 83 4.96 -3.81 -14.22
CA LYS A 83 3.90 -3.40 -15.16
C LYS A 83 2.57 -4.11 -14.88
N VAL A 84 2.60 -5.39 -14.48
CA VAL A 84 1.39 -6.14 -14.11
C VAL A 84 0.81 -5.59 -12.81
N ALA A 85 1.64 -5.33 -11.79
CA ALA A 85 1.21 -4.72 -10.53
C ALA A 85 0.59 -3.33 -10.75
N ASP A 86 1.25 -2.48 -11.54
CA ASP A 86 0.75 -1.14 -11.90
C ASP A 86 -0.58 -1.22 -12.68
N TYR A 87 -0.72 -2.20 -13.57
CA TYR A 87 -1.96 -2.42 -14.32
C TYR A 87 -3.10 -2.85 -13.40
N GLU A 88 -2.87 -3.79 -12.49
CA GLU A 88 -3.89 -4.22 -11.52
C GLU A 88 -4.35 -3.07 -10.63
N ASP A 89 -3.42 -2.26 -10.12
CA ASP A 89 -3.73 -1.10 -9.30
C ASP A 89 -4.48 -0.03 -10.09
N TRP A 90 -4.10 0.20 -11.35
CA TRP A 90 -4.81 1.11 -12.24
C TRP A 90 -6.24 0.64 -12.52
N VAL A 91 -6.46 -0.65 -12.79
CA VAL A 91 -7.79 -1.23 -13.02
C VAL A 91 -8.66 -1.10 -11.77
N LYS A 92 -8.13 -1.44 -10.59
CA LYS A 92 -8.83 -1.29 -9.30
C LYS A 92 -9.21 0.17 -9.03
N GLN A 93 -8.28 1.11 -9.22
CA GLN A 93 -8.54 2.54 -9.06
C GLN A 93 -9.61 3.05 -10.05
N LYS A 94 -9.58 2.58 -11.30
CA LYS A 94 -10.57 2.97 -12.31
C LYS A 94 -11.96 2.43 -11.98
N ALA A 95 -12.05 1.16 -11.58
CA ALA A 95 -13.31 0.54 -11.16
C ALA A 95 -13.91 1.24 -9.93
N LEU A 96 -13.09 1.55 -8.93
CA LEU A 96 -13.53 2.29 -7.73
C LEU A 96 -14.02 3.70 -8.05
N LYS A 97 -13.32 4.44 -8.92
CA LYS A 97 -13.76 5.78 -9.36
C LYS A 97 -15.07 5.74 -10.12
N ALA A 98 -15.22 4.78 -11.05
CA ALA A 98 -16.45 4.59 -11.82
C ALA A 98 -17.62 4.17 -10.93
N GLY A 99 -17.39 3.22 -10.02
CA GLY A 99 -18.38 2.80 -9.02
C GLY A 99 -18.83 3.96 -8.14
N ASN A 100 -17.90 4.77 -7.62
CA ASN A 100 -18.23 5.93 -6.81
C ASN A 100 -19.09 6.96 -7.55
N LEU A 101 -18.79 7.21 -8.83
CA LEU A 101 -19.59 8.10 -9.66
C LEU A 101 -21.01 7.54 -9.87
N ALA A 102 -21.13 6.25 -10.13
CA ALA A 102 -22.43 5.57 -10.31
C ALA A 102 -23.27 5.55 -9.02
N PHE A 103 -22.66 5.30 -7.87
CA PHE A 103 -23.36 5.35 -6.58
C PHE A 103 -23.79 6.78 -6.23
N ALA A 104 -22.92 7.78 -6.47
CA ALA A 104 -23.27 9.18 -6.24
C ALA A 104 -24.43 9.62 -7.14
N SER A 105 -24.44 9.24 -8.43
CA SER A 105 -25.52 9.58 -9.35
C SER A 105 -26.83 8.88 -8.97
N MET A 106 -26.78 7.59 -8.62
CA MET A 106 -27.95 6.84 -8.15
C MET A 106 -28.56 7.46 -6.89
N PHE A 107 -27.71 7.85 -5.91
CA PHE A 107 -28.16 8.48 -4.68
C PHE A 107 -28.83 9.84 -4.95
N LEU A 108 -28.25 10.68 -5.82
CA LEU A 108 -28.84 11.96 -6.21
C LEU A 108 -30.19 11.79 -6.92
N ILE A 109 -30.32 10.79 -7.79
CA ILE A 109 -31.59 10.47 -8.46
C ILE A 109 -32.64 10.03 -7.43
N SER A 110 -32.27 9.19 -6.47
CA SER A 110 -33.17 8.74 -5.39
C SER A 110 -33.65 9.91 -4.51
N VAL A 111 -32.73 10.79 -4.09
CA VAL A 111 -33.08 12.00 -3.32
C VAL A 111 -33.98 12.92 -4.14
N GLY A 112 -33.69 13.10 -5.43
CA GLY A 112 -34.53 13.90 -6.33
C GLY A 112 -35.94 13.33 -6.50
N ALA A 113 -36.07 12.00 -6.64
CA ALA A 113 -37.36 11.33 -6.70
C ALA A 113 -38.18 11.52 -5.42
N ILE A 114 -37.56 11.36 -4.25
CA ILE A 114 -38.17 11.62 -2.94
C ILE A 114 -38.69 13.06 -2.86
N ILE A 115 -37.88 14.04 -3.28
CA ILE A 115 -38.27 15.45 -3.29
C ILE A 115 -39.48 15.67 -4.20
N ILE A 116 -39.46 15.14 -5.42
CA ILE A 116 -40.56 15.27 -6.40
C ILE A 116 -41.85 14.64 -5.86
N GLN A 117 -41.77 13.44 -5.28
CA GLN A 117 -42.93 12.78 -4.68
C GLN A 117 -43.49 13.57 -3.49
N LEU A 118 -42.62 14.14 -2.65
CA LEU A 118 -43.02 14.94 -1.51
C LEU A 118 -43.68 16.26 -1.95
N LEU A 119 -43.27 16.83 -3.10
CA LEU A 119 -43.91 18.00 -3.72
C LEU A 119 -45.26 17.69 -4.40
N LEU A 120 -45.43 16.50 -5.00
CA LEU A 120 -46.62 16.13 -5.76
C LEU A 120 -47.72 15.49 -4.91
N ALA A 121 -47.36 14.53 -4.04
CA ALA A 121 -48.33 13.64 -3.41
C ALA A 121 -48.75 14.06 -2.00
N VAL A 122 -47.94 14.86 -1.28
CA VAL A 122 -48.13 15.29 0.13
C VAL A 122 -48.37 14.11 1.12
N ASN A 123 -48.30 12.87 0.65
CA ASN A 123 -48.56 11.67 1.44
C ASN A 123 -47.26 11.17 2.06
N LEU A 124 -47.00 11.59 3.30
CA LEU A 124 -45.78 11.25 4.03
C LEU A 124 -45.57 9.74 4.21
N ARG A 125 -46.65 8.95 4.24
CA ARG A 125 -46.60 7.48 4.35
C ARG A 125 -45.93 6.79 3.17
N LEU A 126 -46.12 7.31 1.95
CA LEU A 126 -45.50 6.75 0.73
C LEU A 126 -44.00 7.02 0.71
N VAL A 127 -43.59 8.20 1.16
CA VAL A 127 -42.19 8.65 1.15
C VAL A 127 -41.36 8.02 2.27
N LEU A 128 -41.99 7.52 3.33
CA LEU A 128 -41.30 6.92 4.49
C LEU A 128 -40.48 5.69 4.12
N GLY A 129 -40.97 4.84 3.20
CA GLY A 129 -40.25 3.65 2.76
C GLY A 129 -39.01 3.99 1.94
N GLU A 130 -39.14 4.93 1.01
CA GLU A 130 -38.03 5.36 0.14
C GLU A 130 -36.94 6.10 0.91
N THR A 131 -37.33 6.95 1.87
CA THR A 131 -36.38 7.64 2.75
C THR A 131 -35.58 6.67 3.61
N LEU A 132 -36.19 5.59 4.10
CA LEU A 132 -35.49 4.56 4.85
C LEU A 132 -34.48 3.81 3.97
N ILE A 133 -34.87 3.42 2.76
CA ILE A 133 -33.98 2.74 1.79
C ILE A 133 -32.81 3.66 1.40
N ALA A 134 -33.07 4.93 1.12
CA ALA A 134 -32.03 5.91 0.79
C ALA A 134 -31.05 6.12 1.96
N LEU A 135 -31.55 6.15 3.20
CA LEU A 135 -30.73 6.29 4.40
C LEU A 135 -29.82 5.06 4.61
N VAL A 136 -30.38 3.86 4.51
CA VAL A 136 -29.60 2.61 4.62
C VAL A 136 -28.55 2.53 3.50
N GLY A 137 -28.94 2.83 2.26
CA GLY A 137 -28.03 2.87 1.12
C GLY A 137 -26.89 3.89 1.30
N GLY A 138 -27.21 5.08 1.83
CA GLY A 138 -26.21 6.11 2.14
C GLY A 138 -25.20 5.68 3.21
N ILE A 139 -25.65 4.98 4.26
CA ILE A 139 -24.77 4.43 5.30
C ILE A 139 -23.84 3.35 4.71
N VAL A 140 -24.39 2.43 3.92
CA VAL A 140 -23.60 1.38 3.25
C VAL A 140 -22.57 1.99 2.31
N TYR A 141 -22.94 3.01 1.53
CA TYR A 141 -22.02 3.73 0.66
C TYR A 141 -20.89 4.41 1.44
N ALA A 142 -21.22 5.13 2.52
CA ALA A 142 -20.21 5.76 3.38
C ALA A 142 -19.25 4.73 3.98
N PHE A 143 -19.77 3.57 4.41
CA PHE A 143 -18.95 2.46 4.89
C PHE A 143 -17.99 1.92 3.83
N ILE A 144 -18.49 1.66 2.62
CA ILE A 144 -17.66 1.20 1.47
C ILE A 144 -16.58 2.24 1.15
N MET A 145 -16.90 3.53 1.17
CA MET A 145 -15.95 4.62 0.92
C MET A 145 -14.83 4.69 1.95
N VAL A 146 -15.15 4.47 3.23
CA VAL A 146 -14.17 4.37 4.32
C VAL A 146 -13.38 3.06 4.22
N HIS A 147 -14.02 1.95 3.85
CA HIS A 147 -13.39 0.64 3.68
C HIS A 147 -12.46 0.57 2.46
N ASN A 148 -12.68 1.40 1.45
CA ASN A 148 -11.77 1.52 0.31
C ASN A 148 -10.73 2.65 0.48
N GLY A 149 -10.75 3.38 1.61
CA GLY A 149 -9.80 4.46 1.90
C GLY A 149 -9.96 5.71 1.05
N ILE A 150 -11.07 5.84 0.31
CA ILE A 150 -11.28 6.89 -0.71
C ILE A 150 -11.81 8.19 -0.07
N TRP A 151 -12.40 8.10 1.13
CA TRP A 151 -13.09 9.20 1.81
C TRP A 151 -12.23 10.45 2.04
N ASP A 152 -10.92 10.30 2.24
CA ASP A 152 -10.05 11.41 2.62
C ASP A 152 -8.65 11.20 2.02
N LYS A 153 -8.52 11.35 0.69
CA LYS A 153 -7.25 11.14 -0.05
C LYS A 153 -6.18 12.14 0.34
N GLY A 154 -5.50 11.91 1.47
CA GLY A 154 -4.32 12.68 1.88
C GLY A 154 -4.56 14.17 2.17
N LEU A 155 -5.80 14.63 2.31
CA LEU A 155 -6.08 16.03 2.67
C LEU A 155 -5.47 16.35 4.03
N SER A 156 -4.93 17.56 4.16
CA SER A 156 -4.41 18.04 5.45
C SER A 156 -5.53 18.09 6.50
N ALA A 157 -5.16 18.07 7.79
CA ALA A 157 -6.14 18.15 8.88
C ALA A 157 -7.10 19.34 8.72
N ARG A 158 -6.57 20.47 8.26
CA ARG A 158 -7.31 21.71 8.04
C ARG A 158 -8.19 21.67 6.79
N GLU A 159 -7.74 21.08 5.69
CA GLU A 159 -8.56 20.98 4.47
C GLU A 159 -9.73 20.03 4.64
N ALA A 160 -9.52 18.86 5.29
CA ALA A 160 -10.62 17.99 5.66
C ALA A 160 -11.58 18.69 6.64
N LEU A 161 -11.05 19.60 7.48
CA LEU A 161 -11.89 20.40 8.35
C LEU A 161 -12.87 21.28 7.56
N TRP A 162 -12.31 22.05 6.63
CA TRP A 162 -13.05 22.98 5.78
C TRP A 162 -14.00 22.29 4.80
N ARG A 163 -13.57 21.18 4.18
CA ARG A 163 -14.42 20.39 3.30
C ARG A 163 -15.67 19.91 4.03
N ASP A 164 -15.50 19.25 5.18
CA ASP A 164 -16.62 18.68 5.92
C ASP A 164 -17.61 19.77 6.38
N PHE A 165 -17.09 20.94 6.77
CA PHE A 165 -17.92 22.11 7.08
C PHE A 165 -18.70 22.61 5.86
N LEU A 166 -18.00 22.89 4.75
CA LEU A 166 -18.63 23.42 3.54
C LEU A 166 -19.68 22.45 2.97
N THR A 167 -19.36 21.16 2.91
CA THR A 167 -20.30 20.11 2.48
C THR A 167 -21.53 20.06 3.38
N SER A 168 -21.36 20.14 4.71
CA SER A 168 -22.51 20.14 5.64
C SER A 168 -23.45 21.33 5.43
N VAL A 169 -22.91 22.53 5.22
CA VAL A 169 -23.69 23.76 5.01
C VAL A 169 -24.44 23.71 3.68
N ILE A 170 -23.78 23.28 2.60
CA ILE A 170 -24.41 23.18 1.28
C ILE A 170 -25.56 22.17 1.31
N CYS A 171 -25.33 20.98 1.88
CA CYS A 171 -26.38 19.96 1.99
C CYS A 171 -27.56 20.45 2.83
N ALA A 172 -27.29 21.03 4.02
CA ALA A 172 -28.33 21.53 4.90
C ALA A 172 -29.13 22.68 4.24
N GLY A 173 -28.48 23.55 3.48
CA GLY A 173 -29.11 24.62 2.71
C GLY A 173 -30.13 24.09 1.70
N ILE A 174 -29.72 23.11 0.90
CA ILE A 174 -30.61 22.49 -0.11
C ILE A 174 -31.84 21.86 0.56
N PHE A 175 -31.64 21.05 1.61
CA PHE A 175 -32.76 20.40 2.29
C PHE A 175 -33.66 21.40 3.04
N SER A 176 -33.10 22.48 3.60
CA SER A 176 -33.88 23.54 4.27
C SER A 176 -34.82 24.27 3.31
N VAL A 177 -34.37 24.55 2.07
CA VAL A 177 -35.23 25.16 1.03
C VAL A 177 -36.41 24.25 0.71
N PHE A 178 -36.16 22.96 0.47
CA PHE A 178 -37.24 22.01 0.18
C PHE A 178 -38.20 21.86 1.36
N TYR A 179 -37.68 21.76 2.59
CA TYR A 179 -38.49 21.70 3.79
C TYR A 179 -39.41 22.94 3.93
N GLY A 180 -38.89 24.14 3.65
CA GLY A 180 -39.67 25.37 3.63
C GLY A 180 -40.80 25.37 2.59
N ILE A 181 -40.54 24.87 1.37
CA ILE A 181 -41.57 24.72 0.32
C ILE A 181 -42.69 23.78 0.79
N CYS A 182 -42.33 22.70 1.49
CA CYS A 182 -43.28 21.72 2.01
C CYS A 182 -44.13 22.29 3.13
N LEU A 183 -43.54 23.05 4.06
CA LEU A 183 -44.27 23.77 5.11
C LEU A 183 -45.29 24.75 4.52
N ARG A 184 -44.90 25.51 3.49
CA ARG A 184 -45.81 26.44 2.80
C ARG A 184 -46.97 25.71 2.12
N ARG A 185 -46.71 24.55 1.51
CA ARG A 185 -47.74 23.68 0.92
C ARG A 185 -48.72 23.10 1.96
N MET A 186 -48.27 22.84 3.18
CA MET A 186 -49.11 22.39 4.29
C MET A 186 -49.91 23.52 4.96
N GLY A 187 -49.82 24.75 4.44
CA GLY A 187 -50.59 25.90 4.94
C GLY A 187 -49.94 26.66 6.09
N ALA A 188 -48.65 26.44 6.37
CA ALA A 188 -47.92 27.23 7.36
C ALA A 188 -47.79 28.70 6.92
N THR A 189 -47.86 29.62 7.88
CA THR A 189 -47.66 31.06 7.60
C THR A 189 -46.20 31.35 7.22
N GLU A 190 -45.94 32.48 6.54
CA GLU A 190 -44.57 32.84 6.10
C GLU A 190 -43.58 32.93 7.27
N LYS A 191 -44.02 33.52 8.39
CA LYS A 191 -43.17 33.64 9.60
C LYS A 191 -42.84 32.29 10.21
N GLN A 192 -43.82 31.38 10.29
CA GLN A 192 -43.61 30.02 10.79
C GLN A 192 -42.69 29.23 9.86
N THR A 193 -42.89 29.36 8.55
CA THR A 193 -42.08 28.67 7.53
C THR A 193 -40.61 29.07 7.63
N ILE A 194 -40.33 30.37 7.73
CA ILE A 194 -38.95 30.88 7.88
C ILE A 194 -38.33 30.38 9.19
N TYR A 195 -39.06 30.47 10.30
CA TYR A 195 -38.56 30.03 11.60
C TYR A 195 -38.19 28.54 11.62
N PHE A 196 -39.09 27.67 11.16
CA PHE A 196 -38.83 26.23 11.13
C PHE A 196 -37.74 25.86 10.11
N ALA A 197 -37.66 26.54 8.96
CA ALA A 197 -36.61 26.30 7.98
C ALA A 197 -35.20 26.67 8.52
N LEU A 198 -35.08 27.76 9.26
CA LEU A 198 -33.82 28.18 9.90
C LEU A 198 -33.41 27.23 11.04
N LEU A 199 -34.38 26.79 11.85
CA LEU A 199 -34.13 25.81 12.91
C LEU A 199 -33.64 24.48 12.32
N PHE A 200 -34.29 24.03 11.25
CA PHE A 200 -33.92 22.82 10.51
C PHE A 200 -32.54 22.94 9.86
N LEU A 201 -32.21 24.09 9.25
CA LEU A 201 -30.89 24.37 8.68
C LEU A 201 -29.77 24.23 9.71
N GLY A 202 -29.92 24.88 10.88
CA GLY A 202 -28.94 24.81 11.95
C GLY A 202 -28.76 23.39 12.48
N GLY A 203 -29.87 22.69 12.76
CA GLY A 203 -29.84 21.32 13.27
C GLY A 203 -29.18 20.33 12.31
N ILE A 204 -29.58 20.34 11.03
CA ILE A 204 -29.02 19.44 10.01
C ILE A 204 -27.54 19.72 9.78
N THR A 205 -27.12 20.99 9.77
CA THR A 205 -25.70 21.36 9.59
C THR A 205 -24.83 20.76 10.69
N ILE A 206 -25.26 20.87 11.95
CA ILE A 206 -24.53 20.31 13.10
C ILE A 206 -24.44 18.79 13.01
N VAL A 207 -25.57 18.10 12.75
CA VAL A 207 -25.61 16.64 12.65
C VAL A 207 -24.74 16.15 11.49
N ALA A 208 -24.88 16.75 10.31
CA ALA A 208 -24.10 16.39 9.12
C ALA A 208 -22.60 16.61 9.37
N PHE A 209 -22.21 17.71 10.00
CA PHE A 209 -20.82 17.96 10.34
C PHE A 209 -20.24 16.91 11.29
N ILE A 210 -20.99 16.51 12.34
CA ILE A 210 -20.57 15.46 13.28
C ILE A 210 -20.40 14.13 12.53
N VAL A 211 -21.35 13.76 11.68
CA VAL A 211 -21.27 12.51 10.89
C VAL A 211 -20.05 12.50 9.98
N LEU A 212 -19.83 13.57 9.21
CA LEU A 212 -18.67 13.70 8.33
C LEU A 212 -17.36 13.64 9.12
N ARG A 213 -17.32 14.24 10.32
CA ARG A 213 -16.17 14.17 11.22
C ARG A 213 -15.86 12.78 11.72
N VAL A 214 -16.88 12.04 12.14
CA VAL A 214 -16.75 10.66 12.60
C VAL A 214 -16.21 9.79 11.46
N LEU A 215 -16.72 9.95 10.24
CA LEU A 215 -16.22 9.23 9.05
C LEU A 215 -14.76 9.58 8.75
N SER A 216 -14.41 10.87 8.79
CA SER A 216 -13.02 11.34 8.61
C SER A 216 -12.08 10.79 9.70
N TYR A 217 -12.54 10.71 10.96
CA TYR A 217 -11.80 10.11 12.07
C TYR A 217 -11.56 8.61 11.87
N PHE A 218 -12.60 7.83 11.55
CA PHE A 218 -12.47 6.39 11.30
C PHE A 218 -11.52 6.12 10.14
N ASN A 219 -11.60 6.90 9.07
CA ASN A 219 -10.71 6.74 7.92
C ASN A 219 -9.23 7.04 8.29
N ARG A 220 -8.98 8.04 9.14
CA ARG A 220 -7.62 8.34 9.65
C ARG A 220 -7.12 7.27 10.61
N ASN A 221 -7.96 6.79 11.52
CA ASN A 221 -7.60 5.74 12.46
C ASN A 221 -7.24 4.44 11.73
N ARG A 222 -8.02 4.07 10.70
CA ARG A 222 -7.72 2.90 9.88
C ARG A 222 -6.41 3.03 9.11
N ARG A 223 -6.11 4.21 8.55
CA ARG A 223 -4.79 4.48 7.94
C ARG A 223 -3.65 4.28 8.95
N ARG A 224 -3.82 4.77 10.19
CA ARG A 224 -2.84 4.54 11.27
C ARG A 224 -2.71 3.05 11.64
N ILE A 225 -3.82 2.30 11.68
CA ILE A 225 -3.80 0.86 11.98
C ILE A 225 -3.12 0.07 10.84
N SER A 226 -3.32 0.44 9.58
CA SER A 226 -2.62 -0.17 8.44
C SER A 226 -1.09 0.00 8.59
N VAL A 227 -0.65 1.23 8.84
CA VAL A 227 0.77 1.56 9.04
C VAL A 227 1.34 0.83 10.27
N ASN A 228 0.60 0.80 11.38
CA ASN A 228 1.04 0.12 12.61
C ASN A 228 0.93 -1.41 12.55
N GLY A 229 0.07 -1.96 11.70
CA GLY A 229 -0.08 -3.41 11.47
C GLY A 229 1.12 -3.96 10.71
N GLU A 230 1.57 -3.25 9.68
CA GLU A 230 2.84 -3.54 8.99
C GLU A 230 4.05 -3.45 9.94
N GLN A 231 3.99 -2.60 10.98
CA GLN A 231 5.04 -2.47 12.00
C GLN A 231 5.03 -3.57 13.09
N ARG A 232 3.91 -4.28 13.30
CA ARG A 232 3.78 -5.28 14.39
C ARG A 232 4.16 -6.70 14.00
N ASP A 233 4.07 -7.03 12.71
CA ASP A 233 4.41 -8.36 12.19
C ASP A 233 5.87 -8.42 11.71
N ILE A 234 6.79 -7.99 12.58
CA ILE A 234 8.24 -8.08 12.37
C ILE A 234 8.72 -9.39 13.00
N PRO A 235 8.99 -10.47 12.23
CA PRO A 235 9.53 -11.69 12.78
C PRO A 235 10.98 -11.42 13.18
N THR A 236 11.33 -11.64 14.44
CA THR A 236 12.73 -11.74 14.87
C THR A 236 13.28 -13.05 14.30
N THR A 237 13.95 -12.98 13.15
CA THR A 237 14.70 -14.12 12.61
C THR A 237 15.93 -14.37 13.48
N LYS A 238 16.37 -15.63 13.54
CA LYS A 238 17.37 -16.19 14.47
C LYS A 238 18.83 -15.72 14.26
N THR A 239 19.03 -14.61 13.57
CA THR A 239 20.28 -13.87 13.41
C THR A 239 19.99 -12.49 13.94
N GLY A 240 20.88 -11.86 14.71
CA GLY A 240 20.63 -10.63 15.51
C GLY A 240 20.26 -9.35 14.74
N SER A 241 19.51 -9.45 13.64
CA SER A 241 19.01 -8.40 12.77
C SER A 241 17.52 -8.17 13.02
N THR A 242 17.15 -6.91 13.20
CA THR A 242 15.77 -6.46 13.39
C THR A 242 15.28 -5.84 12.09
N LYS A 243 14.13 -6.29 11.56
CA LYS A 243 13.47 -5.60 10.44
C LYS A 243 12.94 -4.25 10.92
N ILE A 244 13.22 -3.20 10.17
CA ILE A 244 12.91 -1.81 10.55
C ILE A 244 11.99 -1.09 9.57
N TYR A 245 11.92 -1.57 8.32
CA TYR A 245 11.16 -0.94 7.25
C TYR A 245 10.73 -1.98 6.21
N ASN A 246 9.51 -1.88 5.69
CA ASN A 246 9.04 -2.67 4.56
C ASN A 246 8.91 -1.75 3.35
N ALA A 247 9.83 -1.90 2.40
CA ALA A 247 9.83 -1.12 1.18
C ALA A 247 8.92 -1.76 0.13
N LYS A 248 8.24 -0.93 -0.66
CA LYS A 248 7.33 -1.40 -1.72
C LYS A 248 8.08 -2.08 -2.86
N ASP A 249 9.33 -1.69 -3.07
CA ASP A 249 10.21 -2.26 -4.07
C ASP A 249 11.70 -2.19 -3.64
N ILE A 250 12.56 -2.83 -4.43
CA ILE A 250 14.02 -2.87 -4.20
C ILE A 250 14.65 -1.47 -4.32
N VAL A 251 14.04 -0.53 -5.06
CA VAL A 251 14.56 0.83 -5.26
C VAL A 251 14.36 1.67 -4.01
N GLU A 252 13.17 1.60 -3.41
CA GLU A 252 12.85 2.22 -2.13
C GLU A 252 13.69 1.58 -1.01
N ALA A 253 13.84 0.26 -1.00
CA ALA A 253 14.74 -0.42 -0.06
C ALA A 253 16.19 0.09 -0.19
N GLY A 254 16.69 0.21 -1.43
CA GLY A 254 18.04 0.71 -1.70
C GLY A 254 18.25 2.14 -1.20
N ARG A 255 17.28 3.03 -1.40
CA ARG A 255 17.34 4.41 -0.92
C ARG A 255 17.41 4.48 0.61
N ILE A 256 16.58 3.68 1.29
CA ILE A 256 16.57 3.64 2.76
C ILE A 256 17.88 3.07 3.30
N ILE A 257 18.42 2.03 2.68
CA ILE A 257 19.71 1.44 3.05
C ILE A 257 20.86 2.44 2.86
N GLU A 258 20.87 3.18 1.75
CA GLU A 258 21.88 4.20 1.46
C GLU A 258 21.82 5.35 2.48
N LEU A 259 20.61 5.81 2.81
CA LEU A 259 20.37 6.83 3.83
C LEU A 259 20.86 6.38 5.22
N LEU A 260 20.63 5.13 5.60
CA LEU A 260 21.14 4.58 6.86
C LEU A 260 22.66 4.43 6.85
N LYS A 261 23.23 4.04 5.71
CA LYS A 261 24.68 3.91 5.52
C LYS A 261 25.40 5.25 5.64
N GLU A 262 24.83 6.35 5.13
CA GLU A 262 25.36 7.71 5.31
C GLU A 262 25.41 8.13 6.78
N GLN A 263 24.50 7.59 7.60
CA GLN A 263 24.45 7.83 9.05
C GLN A 263 25.26 6.80 9.87
N GLY A 264 26.05 5.96 9.17
CA GLY A 264 26.93 4.96 9.78
C GLY A 264 26.23 3.71 10.27
N ILE A 265 24.96 3.48 9.90
CA ILE A 265 24.18 2.30 10.31
C ILE A 265 24.23 1.25 9.21
N ALA A 266 24.61 0.02 9.57
CA ALA A 266 24.63 -1.10 8.63
C ALA A 266 23.22 -1.68 8.45
N ALA A 267 22.67 -1.53 7.25
CA ALA A 267 21.37 -2.06 6.86
C ALA A 267 21.50 -2.96 5.63
N PHE A 268 20.65 -3.98 5.53
CA PHE A 268 20.59 -4.89 4.38
C PHE A 268 19.14 -5.19 4.00
N SER A 269 18.90 -5.48 2.72
CA SER A 269 17.60 -5.89 2.21
C SER A 269 17.49 -7.41 2.16
N GLN A 270 16.31 -7.93 2.50
CA GLN A 270 15.96 -9.34 2.33
C GLN A 270 14.60 -9.43 1.63
N GLU A 271 14.49 -10.30 0.62
CA GLU A 271 13.20 -10.60 0.00
C GLU A 271 12.30 -11.32 1.01
N ALA A 272 11.06 -10.86 1.14
CA ALA A 272 10.11 -11.45 2.08
C ALA A 272 9.94 -12.96 1.77
N SER A 273 10.35 -13.82 2.71
CA SER A 273 10.27 -15.26 2.51
C SER A 273 8.82 -15.71 2.28
N ALA A 274 8.61 -16.59 1.30
CA ALA A 274 7.31 -17.12 0.89
C ALA A 274 6.47 -17.76 2.02
N SER A 275 7.06 -18.01 3.20
CA SER A 275 6.40 -18.63 4.36
C SER A 275 5.50 -17.67 5.16
N VAL A 276 5.61 -16.35 4.96
CA VAL A 276 4.74 -15.34 5.63
C VAL A 276 3.48 -15.03 4.80
N ALA A 277 3.39 -15.53 3.57
CA ALA A 277 2.28 -15.28 2.64
C ALA A 277 0.97 -16.01 3.00
N MET A 278 0.92 -16.82 4.06
CA MET A 278 -0.22 -17.70 4.35
C MET A 278 -1.25 -17.15 5.34
N HIS A 279 -1.10 -15.94 5.90
CA HIS A 279 -2.07 -15.39 6.87
C HIS A 279 -2.72 -14.06 6.45
N GLY A 280 -2.47 -13.59 5.21
CA GLY A 280 -3.22 -12.50 4.59
C GLY A 280 -4.34 -13.05 3.70
N ALA A 281 -5.50 -12.40 3.69
CA ALA A 281 -6.63 -12.75 2.82
C ALA A 281 -6.18 -12.91 1.34
N PRO A 282 -6.74 -13.89 0.60
CA PRO A 282 -6.29 -14.19 -0.75
C PRO A 282 -6.50 -12.97 -1.66
N GLY A 283 -5.42 -12.40 -2.18
CA GLY A 283 -5.43 -11.27 -3.11
C GLY A 283 -4.64 -10.02 -2.70
N PHE A 284 -3.98 -10.02 -1.54
CA PHE A 284 -3.07 -8.95 -1.10
C PHE A 284 -1.68 -9.52 -0.76
N GLY A 285 -0.91 -9.87 -1.79
CA GLY A 285 0.52 -10.14 -1.66
C GLY A 285 1.30 -9.09 -2.43
N MET A 286 1.52 -7.92 -1.83
CA MET A 286 2.54 -6.98 -2.34
C MET A 286 3.91 -7.57 -2.02
N TYR A 287 4.75 -7.76 -3.03
CA TYR A 287 6.13 -8.22 -2.89
C TYR A 287 6.98 -7.12 -2.24
N GLY A 288 6.82 -6.91 -0.93
CA GLY A 288 7.64 -5.98 -0.18
C GLY A 288 9.06 -6.50 0.07
N VAL A 289 10.03 -5.60 0.07
CA VAL A 289 11.43 -5.88 0.41
C VAL A 289 11.67 -5.43 1.83
N ASP A 290 12.09 -6.35 2.70
CA ASP A 290 12.34 -6.03 4.10
C ASP A 290 13.73 -5.42 4.25
N VAL A 291 13.82 -4.26 4.91
CA VAL A 291 15.09 -3.65 5.31
C VAL A 291 15.35 -4.02 6.76
N LEU A 292 16.49 -4.65 7.00
CA LEU A 292 16.93 -5.13 8.30
C LEU A 292 18.21 -4.39 8.74
N VAL A 293 18.31 -4.17 10.05
CA VAL A 293 19.49 -3.56 10.70
C VAL A 293 19.98 -4.50 11.80
N GLU A 294 21.30 -4.62 11.94
CA GLU A 294 21.91 -5.45 12.97
C GLU A 294 21.78 -4.80 14.38
N GLY A 295 21.24 -5.55 15.33
CA GLY A 295 21.31 -5.26 16.77
C GLY A 295 20.71 -3.93 17.24
N ASP A 296 21.38 -3.34 18.23
CA ASP A 296 20.94 -2.20 19.06
C ASP A 296 20.73 -0.88 18.28
N GLU A 297 21.12 -0.83 17.00
CA GLU A 297 20.98 0.34 16.13
C GLU A 297 19.59 0.49 15.51
N ALA A 298 18.73 -0.52 15.62
CA ALA A 298 17.39 -0.53 15.04
C ALA A 298 16.52 0.67 15.48
N LYS A 299 16.59 1.08 16.75
CA LYS A 299 15.83 2.24 17.26
C LYS A 299 16.30 3.56 16.65
N LYS A 300 17.62 3.69 16.45
CA LYS A 300 18.23 4.88 15.84
C LYS A 300 17.90 4.95 14.35
N ALA A 301 17.90 3.80 13.67
CA ALA A 301 17.53 3.68 12.26
C ALA A 301 16.06 4.09 12.01
N ILE A 302 15.13 3.66 12.87
CA ILE A 302 13.71 4.05 12.77
C ILE A 302 13.53 5.56 12.90
N GLN A 303 14.19 6.21 13.87
CA GLN A 303 14.11 7.67 14.05
C GLN A 303 14.64 8.45 12.84
N ILE A 304 15.69 7.93 12.20
CA ILE A 304 16.29 8.54 11.00
C ILE A 304 15.32 8.44 9.82
N ILE A 305 14.65 7.31 9.64
CA ILE A 305 13.64 7.12 8.59
C ILE A 305 12.43 8.02 8.82
N GLU A 306 11.92 8.10 10.05
CA GLU A 306 10.81 8.98 10.41
C GLU A 306 11.15 10.46 10.16
N ALA A 307 12.37 10.90 10.46
CA ALA A 307 12.83 12.26 10.21
C ALA A 307 13.01 12.58 8.72
N ALA A 308 13.36 11.58 7.89
CA ALA A 308 13.53 11.73 6.44
C ALA A 308 12.18 11.84 5.70
N ASP A 309 11.14 11.17 6.20
CA ASP A 309 9.78 11.28 5.66
C ASP A 309 9.17 12.66 5.99
N ASP A 310 9.49 13.20 7.18
CA ASP A 310 9.08 14.54 7.63
C ASP A 310 9.79 15.69 6.89
N SER A 311 11.02 15.48 6.40
CA SER A 311 11.76 16.48 5.62
C SER A 311 11.33 16.52 4.15
N GLN A 312 10.99 15.38 3.53
CA GLN A 312 10.34 15.36 2.21
C GLN A 312 8.93 15.97 2.23
N SER A 313 8.25 15.95 3.38
CA SER A 313 7.01 16.70 3.62
C SER A 313 7.23 18.22 3.68
N LYS A 314 8.41 18.71 4.05
CA LYS A 314 8.70 20.15 4.19
C LYS A 314 9.26 20.80 2.92
N GLU A 315 10.00 20.07 2.09
CA GLU A 315 10.52 20.58 0.81
C GLU A 315 9.46 20.69 -0.29
N LYS A 316 8.24 20.15 -0.07
CA LYS A 316 7.09 20.32 -0.97
C LYS A 316 6.20 21.53 -0.66
N PHE A 317 6.64 22.43 0.22
CA PHE A 317 5.97 23.71 0.49
C PHE A 317 6.56 24.87 -0.30
#